data_AF-A0A1C4KI57-F1
#
_entry.id   AF-A0A1C4KI57-F1
#
_cell.length_a   1.000
_cell.length_b   1.000
_cell.length_c   1.000
_cell.angle_alpha   90.00
_cell.angle_beta   90.00
_cell.angle_gamma   90.00
#
_symmetry.space_group_name_H-M   'P 1'
#
loop_
_entity.id
_entity.type
_entity.pdbx_description
1 polymer ?
#
loop_
_entity_poly.entity_id
_entity_poly.type
_entity_poly.pdbx_seq_one_letter_code
_entity_poly.pdbx_strand_id
1 'polypeptide(L)'
;MSSSLRRGAPAAAVIAFSIASLASCAAGNNAQTLEVKPDNAATQVGVIKIQNAIVITQPDLKSTGPAVVSATLFNGGRTAQTLDSVTLPGTGKTAQLKPAKGGGKLTVPAGGSLVIGGKGNASAVVSSSREAVQDGNAQKVTFTFSKTGAVSLRAFVVPAESYFSTWGPTSVPAAPGTTPSGSSSPSASESSSQSADPASGTGEASGSPSGEASASQSESAPAGH
;
A
#
# COMPACT_ATOMS: atom_id res chain seq x y z
N MET A 1 -36.31 15.57 62.72
CA MET A 1 -36.05 15.21 61.31
C MET A 1 -34.91 16.07 60.79
N SER A 2 -33.98 15.41 60.11
CA SER A 2 -32.64 15.85 59.71
C SER A 2 -32.56 17.26 59.10
N SER A 3 -31.94 18.21 59.82
CA SER A 3 -31.65 19.58 59.37
C SER A 3 -30.49 19.66 58.36
N SER A 4 -29.76 18.55 58.15
CA SER A 4 -28.62 18.44 57.24
C SER A 4 -29.01 18.28 55.76
N LEU A 5 -30.21 17.79 55.44
CA LEU A 5 -30.65 17.65 54.03
C LEU A 5 -31.06 18.98 53.38
N ARG A 6 -31.52 19.98 54.16
CA ARG A 6 -32.03 21.25 53.60
C ARG A 6 -30.94 22.22 53.13
N ARG A 7 -29.70 22.06 53.59
CA ARG A 7 -28.55 22.89 53.15
C ARG A 7 -27.70 22.23 52.07
N GLY A 8 -27.81 20.90 51.87
CA GLY A 8 -27.08 20.19 50.82
C GLY A 8 -27.69 20.34 49.43
N ALA A 9 -29.02 20.48 49.33
CA ALA A 9 -29.73 20.64 48.07
C ALA A 9 -29.29 21.85 47.20
N PRO A 10 -29.12 23.08 47.75
CA PRO A 10 -28.67 24.21 46.94
C PRO A 10 -27.21 24.07 46.47
N ALA A 11 -26.33 23.50 47.31
CA ALA A 11 -24.94 23.25 46.93
C ALA A 11 -24.83 22.22 45.80
N ALA A 12 -25.65 21.16 45.86
CA ALA A 12 -25.73 20.16 44.79
C ALA A 12 -26.26 20.76 43.47
N ALA A 13 -27.24 21.67 43.54
CA ALA A 13 -27.80 22.33 42.36
C ALA A 13 -26.78 23.24 41.64
N VAL A 14 -25.97 23.99 42.39
CA VAL A 14 -24.91 24.83 41.82
C VAL A 14 -23.85 23.98 41.10
N ILE A 15 -23.41 22.87 41.72
CA ILE A 15 -22.43 21.97 41.10
C ILE A 15 -23.00 21.32 39.83
N ALA A 16 -24.25 20.85 39.87
CA ALA A 16 -24.90 20.25 38.71
C ALA A 16 -25.06 21.24 37.54
N PHE A 17 -25.41 22.49 37.81
CA PHE A 17 -25.55 23.54 36.80
C PHE A 17 -24.20 23.95 36.18
N SER A 18 -23.13 23.99 37.00
CA SER A 18 -21.78 24.24 36.51
C SER A 18 -21.32 23.14 35.55
N ILE A 19 -21.54 21.86 35.89
CA ILE A 19 -21.14 20.73 35.03
C ILE A 19 -21.92 20.72 33.71
N ALA A 20 -23.22 21.00 33.73
CA ALA A 20 -24.05 21.06 32.52
C ALA A 20 -23.58 22.16 31.55
N SER A 21 -23.19 23.33 32.08
CA SER A 21 -22.69 24.45 31.27
C SER A 21 -21.34 24.13 30.61
N LEU A 22 -20.42 23.48 31.34
CA LEU A 22 -19.11 23.09 30.80
C LEU A 22 -19.20 21.92 29.79
N ALA A 23 -20.10 20.95 30.02
CA ALA A 23 -20.28 19.80 29.13
C ALA A 23 -20.93 20.18 27.78
N SER A 24 -21.69 21.28 27.74
CA SER A 24 -22.36 21.74 26.52
C SER A 24 -21.39 22.12 25.38
N CYS A 25 -20.16 22.54 25.71
CA CYS A 25 -19.15 22.85 24.70
C CYS A 25 -18.46 21.58 24.15
N ALA A 26 -18.42 20.49 24.93
CA ALA A 26 -17.77 19.24 24.55
C ALA A 26 -18.62 18.36 23.62
N ALA A 27 -19.93 18.60 23.52
CA ALA A 27 -20.86 17.83 22.67
C ALA A 27 -21.53 18.68 21.57
N GLY A 28 -21.06 19.90 21.36
CA GLY A 28 -21.61 20.84 20.38
C GLY A 28 -21.20 20.54 18.93
N ASN A 29 -21.66 21.40 18.01
CA ASN A 29 -21.45 21.30 16.57
C ASN A 29 -19.97 21.43 16.10
N ASN A 30 -19.02 21.58 17.04
CA ASN A 30 -17.57 21.65 16.84
C ASN A 30 -16.82 20.86 17.95
N ALA A 31 -17.43 19.81 18.49
CA ALA A 31 -16.77 18.98 19.48
C ALA A 31 -15.51 18.35 18.88
N GLN A 32 -14.42 18.32 19.66
CA GLN A 32 -13.16 17.66 19.28
C GLN A 32 -13.38 16.18 18.92
N THR A 33 -14.42 15.54 19.45
CA THR A 33 -14.82 14.17 19.11
C THR A 33 -15.31 14.01 17.67
N LEU A 34 -15.79 15.09 17.02
CA LEU A 34 -16.18 15.09 15.61
C LEU A 34 -14.97 15.18 14.67
N GLU A 35 -13.81 15.58 15.19
CA GLU A 35 -12.56 15.67 14.42
C GLU A 35 -11.76 14.37 14.42
N VAL A 36 -12.17 13.39 15.24
CA VAL A 36 -11.60 12.03 15.23
C VAL A 36 -11.92 11.38 13.90
N LYS A 37 -10.88 11.15 13.11
CA LYS A 37 -10.97 10.49 11.81
C LYS A 37 -10.72 8.99 11.95
N PRO A 38 -11.32 8.17 11.07
CA PRO A 38 -10.91 6.77 10.95
C PRO A 38 -9.41 6.67 10.66
N ASP A 39 -8.77 5.64 11.21
CA ASP A 39 -7.32 5.42 11.02
C ASP A 39 -6.96 5.18 9.54
N ASN A 40 -7.87 4.54 8.81
CA ASN A 40 -7.73 4.26 7.39
C ASN A 40 -8.49 5.26 6.53
N ALA A 41 -8.00 5.47 5.32
CA ALA A 41 -8.46 6.53 4.44
C ALA A 41 -9.98 6.45 4.18
N ALA A 42 -10.64 7.59 4.32
CA ALA A 42 -12.06 7.75 4.09
C ALA A 42 -12.36 9.06 3.35
N THR A 43 -13.37 9.05 2.50
CA THR A 43 -13.85 10.24 1.79
C THR A 43 -15.33 10.10 1.44
N GLN A 44 -15.98 11.21 1.14
CA GLN A 44 -17.36 11.24 0.66
C GLN A 44 -17.48 12.26 -0.48
N VAL A 45 -18.06 11.81 -1.60
CA VAL A 45 -18.39 12.65 -2.75
C VAL A 45 -19.85 12.41 -3.11
N GLY A 46 -20.68 13.44 -2.89
CA GLY A 46 -22.13 13.32 -3.00
C GLY A 46 -22.67 12.20 -2.12
N VAL A 47 -23.36 11.24 -2.75
CA VAL A 47 -23.99 10.10 -2.06
C VAL A 47 -23.05 8.91 -1.81
N ILE A 48 -21.86 8.91 -2.40
CA ILE A 48 -20.90 7.81 -2.23
C ILE A 48 -19.92 8.16 -1.13
N LYS A 49 -19.81 7.25 -0.16
CA LYS A 49 -18.81 7.29 0.90
C LYS A 49 -17.91 6.08 0.79
N ILE A 50 -16.60 6.30 0.85
CA ILE A 50 -15.58 5.26 0.88
C ILE A 50 -14.97 5.29 2.28
N GLN A 51 -14.87 4.13 2.92
CA GLN A 51 -14.24 3.98 4.23
C GLN A 51 -13.27 2.81 4.23
N ASN A 52 -12.29 2.87 5.13
CA ASN A 52 -11.32 1.81 5.36
C ASN A 52 -10.57 1.42 4.08
N ALA A 53 -10.21 2.40 3.24
CA ALA A 53 -9.48 2.13 2.01
C ALA A 53 -7.99 1.92 2.29
N ILE A 54 -7.48 0.77 1.86
CA ILE A 54 -6.09 0.37 2.05
C ILE A 54 -5.61 -0.45 0.85
N VAL A 55 -4.33 -0.31 0.49
CA VAL A 55 -3.68 -1.17 -0.51
C VAL A 55 -2.81 -2.17 0.23
N ILE A 56 -3.03 -3.46 -0.03
CA ILE A 56 -2.36 -4.55 0.68
C ILE A 56 -1.45 -5.29 -0.30
N THR A 57 -0.15 -5.23 -0.08
CA THR A 57 0.89 -5.85 -0.90
C THR A 57 1.21 -7.28 -0.43
N GLN A 58 2.09 -7.97 -1.15
CA GLN A 58 2.64 -9.25 -0.71
C GLN A 58 3.39 -9.09 0.62
N PRO A 59 3.35 -10.10 1.51
CA PRO A 59 4.08 -10.03 2.78
C PRO A 59 5.60 -10.06 2.55
N ASP A 60 6.07 -10.82 1.55
CA ASP A 60 7.49 -10.88 1.21
C ASP A 60 7.92 -9.64 0.40
N LEU A 61 8.89 -8.90 0.96
CA LEU A 61 9.54 -7.76 0.34
C LEU A 61 10.42 -8.11 -0.88
N LYS A 62 10.40 -9.32 -1.40
CA LYS A 62 11.03 -9.68 -2.68
C LYS A 62 10.02 -10.22 -3.69
N SER A 63 8.78 -10.40 -3.27
CA SER A 63 7.73 -10.95 -4.13
C SER A 63 7.29 -9.94 -5.18
N THR A 64 7.20 -10.39 -6.44
CA THR A 64 6.61 -9.63 -7.54
C THR A 64 5.10 -9.87 -7.68
N GLY A 65 4.50 -10.54 -6.68
CA GLY A 65 3.09 -10.88 -6.67
C GLY A 65 2.14 -9.67 -6.67
N PRO A 66 0.84 -9.92 -6.82
CA PRO A 66 -0.16 -8.86 -6.88
C PRO A 66 -0.31 -8.16 -5.52
N ALA A 67 -0.83 -6.93 -5.54
CA ALA A 67 -1.47 -6.29 -4.39
C ALA A 67 -2.99 -6.28 -4.58
N VAL A 68 -3.71 -6.03 -3.50
CA VAL A 68 -5.17 -5.88 -3.52
C VAL A 68 -5.58 -4.55 -2.91
N VAL A 69 -6.67 -3.98 -3.40
CA VAL A 69 -7.32 -2.83 -2.76
C VAL A 69 -8.46 -3.35 -1.91
N SER A 70 -8.44 -3.01 -0.62
CA SER A 70 -9.54 -3.28 0.31
C SER A 70 -10.24 -1.97 0.65
N ALA A 71 -11.57 -1.97 0.65
CA ALA A 71 -12.39 -0.80 0.99
C ALA A 71 -13.84 -1.21 1.24
N THR A 72 -14.56 -0.39 2.03
CA THR A 72 -16.03 -0.47 2.09
C THR A 72 -16.64 0.74 1.40
N LEU A 73 -17.53 0.47 0.44
CA LEU A 73 -18.22 1.48 -0.35
C LEU A 73 -19.66 1.57 0.13
N PHE A 74 -20.12 2.76 0.46
CA PHE A 74 -21.49 3.04 0.88
C PHE A 74 -22.16 3.97 -0.12
N ASN A 75 -23.44 3.71 -0.40
CA ASN A 75 -24.26 4.54 -1.26
C ASN A 75 -25.49 5.02 -0.49
N GLY A 76 -25.43 6.25 0.02
CA GLY A 76 -26.55 6.91 0.69
C GLY A 76 -27.64 7.42 -0.27
N GLY A 77 -27.52 7.13 -1.56
CA GLY A 77 -28.46 7.55 -2.59
C GLY A 77 -29.66 6.61 -2.72
N ARG A 78 -30.67 7.08 -3.47
CA ARG A 78 -31.91 6.34 -3.75
C ARG A 78 -31.82 5.36 -4.93
N THR A 79 -30.68 5.32 -5.62
CA THR A 79 -30.46 4.43 -6.77
C THR A 79 -29.13 3.72 -6.64
N ALA A 80 -29.07 2.45 -7.05
CA ALA A 80 -27.82 1.70 -7.11
C ALA A 80 -26.82 2.35 -8.08
N GLN A 81 -25.53 2.14 -7.81
CA GLN A 81 -24.42 2.56 -8.66
C GLN A 81 -23.47 1.40 -8.91
N THR A 82 -22.94 1.28 -10.13
CA THR A 82 -21.86 0.32 -10.40
C THR A 82 -20.51 0.97 -10.11
N LEU A 83 -19.59 0.16 -9.58
CA LEU A 83 -18.17 0.47 -9.54
C LEU A 83 -17.57 -0.03 -10.85
N ASP A 84 -17.21 0.91 -11.71
CA ASP A 84 -16.77 0.61 -13.07
C ASP A 84 -15.25 0.37 -13.11
N SER A 85 -14.47 1.09 -12.29
CA SER A 85 -13.03 0.91 -12.22
C SER A 85 -12.43 1.33 -10.88
N VAL A 86 -11.28 0.74 -10.55
CA VAL A 86 -10.39 1.18 -9.46
C VAL A 86 -9.00 1.33 -10.04
N THR A 87 -8.45 2.55 -9.99
CA THR A 87 -7.14 2.88 -10.59
C THR A 87 -6.18 3.40 -9.54
N LEU A 88 -4.88 3.21 -9.78
CA LEU A 88 -3.80 3.73 -8.95
C LEU A 88 -3.01 4.77 -9.76
N PRO A 89 -3.46 6.03 -9.82
CA PRO A 89 -2.75 7.08 -10.54
C PRO A 89 -1.29 7.21 -10.07
N GLY A 90 -0.39 7.54 -11.00
CA GLY A 90 1.06 7.55 -10.77
C GLY A 90 1.73 6.20 -11.03
N THR A 91 0.97 5.10 -11.05
CA THR A 91 1.48 3.75 -11.35
C THR A 91 1.09 3.25 -12.74
N GLY A 92 0.10 3.89 -13.37
CA GLY A 92 -0.51 3.43 -14.62
C GLY A 92 -1.35 2.15 -14.47
N LYS A 93 -1.57 1.66 -13.25
CA LYS A 93 -2.25 0.38 -13.01
C LYS A 93 -3.73 0.56 -12.72
N THR A 94 -4.51 -0.40 -13.21
CA THR A 94 -5.94 -0.56 -12.93
C THR A 94 -6.14 -1.91 -12.23
N ALA A 95 -6.94 -1.91 -11.16
CA ALA A 95 -7.27 -3.13 -10.46
C ALA A 95 -8.28 -3.95 -11.27
N GLN A 96 -8.04 -5.26 -11.36
CA GLN A 96 -8.99 -6.20 -11.89
C GLN A 96 -10.09 -6.47 -10.86
N LEU A 97 -11.32 -6.12 -11.23
CA LEU A 97 -12.50 -6.24 -10.38
C LEU A 97 -13.20 -7.57 -10.60
N LYS A 98 -13.54 -8.28 -9.53
CA LYS A 98 -14.36 -9.50 -9.58
C LYS A 98 -15.44 -9.49 -8.48
N PRO A 99 -16.69 -9.86 -8.80
CA PRO A 99 -17.75 -10.01 -7.80
C PRO A 99 -17.49 -11.20 -6.86
N ALA A 100 -18.08 -11.13 -5.67
CA ALA A 100 -17.96 -12.16 -4.64
C ALA A 100 -18.55 -13.51 -5.08
N LYS A 101 -19.63 -13.49 -5.85
CA LYS A 101 -20.34 -14.66 -6.37
C LYS A 101 -20.84 -14.37 -7.79
N GLY A 102 -20.87 -15.40 -8.63
CA GLY A 102 -21.36 -15.30 -10.00
C GLY A 102 -20.49 -14.43 -10.91
N GLY A 103 -21.07 -13.96 -12.02
CA GLY A 103 -20.48 -12.97 -12.92
C GLY A 103 -21.26 -11.67 -12.89
N GLY A 104 -20.64 -10.57 -13.34
CA GLY A 104 -21.31 -9.29 -13.51
C GLY A 104 -20.56 -8.10 -12.92
N LYS A 105 -21.22 -6.93 -12.99
CA LYS A 105 -20.69 -5.66 -12.50
C LYS A 105 -20.74 -5.58 -10.97
N LEU A 106 -19.72 -4.96 -10.37
CA LEU A 106 -19.75 -4.62 -8.95
C LEU A 106 -20.76 -3.50 -8.72
N THR A 107 -21.77 -3.76 -7.92
CA THR A 107 -22.86 -2.80 -7.66
C THR A 107 -22.93 -2.47 -6.19
N VAL A 108 -23.02 -1.18 -5.87
CA VAL A 108 -23.32 -0.65 -4.53
C VAL A 108 -24.81 -0.34 -4.46
N PRO A 109 -25.61 -1.10 -3.68
CA PRO A 109 -27.06 -0.92 -3.62
C PRO A 109 -27.47 0.46 -3.11
N ALA A 110 -28.66 0.93 -3.46
CA ALA A 110 -29.24 2.14 -2.87
C ALA A 110 -29.42 1.97 -1.35
N GLY A 111 -28.97 2.94 -0.56
CA GLY A 111 -28.97 2.86 0.91
C GLY A 111 -28.10 1.74 1.48
N GLY A 112 -27.27 1.10 0.65
CA GLY A 112 -26.51 -0.10 1.01
C GLY A 112 -25.01 0.08 0.90
N SER A 113 -24.31 -1.04 1.01
CA SER A 113 -22.84 -1.10 0.93
C SER A 113 -22.33 -2.26 0.09
N LEU A 114 -21.08 -2.13 -0.34
CA LEU A 114 -20.29 -3.17 -0.99
C LEU A 114 -18.92 -3.22 -0.32
N VAL A 115 -18.53 -4.40 0.16
CA VAL A 115 -17.19 -4.65 0.70
C VAL A 115 -16.30 -5.23 -0.40
N ILE A 116 -15.10 -4.67 -0.52
CA ILE A 116 -14.04 -5.12 -1.42
C ILE A 116 -12.85 -5.56 -0.56
N GLY A 117 -12.28 -6.72 -0.88
CA GLY A 117 -11.17 -7.32 -0.14
C GLY A 117 -11.64 -8.32 0.92
N GLY A 118 -10.74 -9.22 1.32
CA GLY A 118 -11.04 -10.27 2.28
C GLY A 118 -11.83 -11.45 1.70
N LYS A 119 -11.84 -12.56 2.46
CA LYS A 119 -12.45 -13.82 2.05
C LYS A 119 -13.96 -13.68 1.82
N GLY A 120 -14.42 -14.13 0.64
CA GLY A 120 -15.84 -14.19 0.31
C GLY A 120 -16.48 -12.87 -0.16
N ASN A 121 -15.69 -11.81 -0.31
CA ASN A 121 -16.11 -10.50 -0.80
C ASN A 121 -15.69 -10.28 -2.27
N ALA A 122 -16.10 -9.14 -2.83
CA ALA A 122 -15.59 -8.70 -4.12
C ALA A 122 -14.07 -8.46 -4.04
N SER A 123 -13.34 -8.68 -5.13
CA SER A 123 -11.89 -8.47 -5.17
C SER A 123 -11.51 -7.34 -6.13
N ALA A 124 -10.53 -6.53 -5.75
CA ALA A 124 -9.86 -5.56 -6.62
C ALA A 124 -8.35 -5.85 -6.60
N VAL A 125 -7.86 -6.56 -7.62
CA VAL A 125 -6.48 -7.06 -7.67
C VAL A 125 -5.64 -6.22 -8.62
N VAL A 126 -4.53 -5.66 -8.15
CA VAL A 126 -3.58 -4.90 -8.95
C VAL A 126 -2.42 -5.83 -9.33
N SER A 127 -2.13 -5.94 -10.62
CA SER A 127 -1.04 -6.77 -11.13
C SER A 127 0.34 -6.13 -10.91
N SER A 128 1.32 -6.94 -10.50
CA SER A 128 2.74 -6.57 -10.34
C SER A 128 2.92 -5.28 -9.55
N SER A 129 2.68 -5.34 -8.24
CA SER A 129 2.46 -4.14 -7.44
C SER A 129 3.70 -3.58 -6.79
N ARG A 130 4.81 -4.31 -6.75
CA ARG A 130 5.99 -3.92 -5.98
C ARG A 130 6.69 -2.65 -6.49
N GLU A 131 6.82 -2.52 -7.80
CA GLU A 131 7.41 -1.31 -8.42
C GLU A 131 6.45 -0.12 -8.38
N ALA A 132 5.15 -0.38 -8.32
CA ALA A 132 4.11 0.62 -8.38
C ALA A 132 3.66 1.14 -7.02
N VAL A 133 3.73 0.30 -5.99
CA VAL A 133 3.10 0.55 -4.71
C VAL A 133 4.04 0.07 -3.61
N GLN A 134 4.63 1.03 -2.89
CA GLN A 134 5.63 0.79 -1.85
C GLN A 134 5.00 0.80 -0.47
N ASP A 135 5.37 -0.15 0.38
CA ASP A 135 4.88 -0.26 1.75
C ASP A 135 5.21 1.02 2.55
N GLY A 136 4.28 1.47 3.39
CA GLY A 136 4.38 2.73 4.13
C GLY A 136 4.02 3.98 3.31
N ASN A 137 3.83 3.87 2.00
CA ASN A 137 3.37 4.99 1.17
C ASN A 137 1.88 5.28 1.39
N ALA A 138 1.45 6.51 1.05
CA ALA A 138 0.06 6.90 0.89
C ALA A 138 -0.30 6.97 -0.60
N GLN A 139 -0.71 5.83 -1.16
CA GLN A 139 -1.01 5.67 -2.59
C GLN A 139 -2.34 6.32 -2.95
N LYS A 140 -2.34 7.17 -4.00
CA LYS A 140 -3.60 7.67 -4.56
C LYS A 140 -4.36 6.50 -5.22
N VAL A 141 -5.62 6.35 -4.84
CA VAL A 141 -6.56 5.38 -5.40
C VAL A 141 -7.80 6.14 -5.86
N THR A 142 -8.28 5.82 -7.06
CA THR A 142 -9.46 6.44 -7.66
C THR A 142 -10.47 5.37 -8.00
N PHE A 143 -11.65 5.46 -7.38
CA PHE A 143 -12.82 4.62 -7.61
C PHE A 143 -13.76 5.36 -8.56
N THR A 144 -14.14 4.74 -9.67
CA THR A 144 -15.05 5.36 -10.65
C THR A 144 -16.41 4.70 -10.58
N PHE A 145 -17.43 5.49 -10.30
CA PHE A 145 -18.82 5.04 -10.22
C PHE A 145 -19.65 5.52 -11.41
N SER A 146 -20.64 4.73 -11.80
CA SER A 146 -21.48 4.99 -12.97
C SER A 146 -22.21 6.33 -12.98
N LYS A 147 -22.50 6.91 -11.80
CA LYS A 147 -23.23 8.18 -11.66
C LYS A 147 -22.43 9.24 -10.92
N THR A 148 -21.83 8.88 -9.79
CA THR A 148 -21.00 9.82 -9.01
C THR A 148 -19.69 10.16 -9.72
N GLY A 149 -19.23 9.33 -10.66
CA GLY A 149 -17.95 9.53 -11.33
C GLY A 149 -16.77 9.16 -10.44
N ALA A 150 -15.64 9.85 -10.65
CA ALA A 150 -14.38 9.55 -9.98
C ALA A 150 -14.34 10.08 -8.54
N VAL A 151 -14.08 9.19 -7.59
CA VAL A 151 -13.87 9.48 -6.17
C VAL A 151 -12.44 9.05 -5.81
N SER A 152 -11.61 10.02 -5.46
CA SER A 152 -10.19 9.79 -5.15
C SER A 152 -9.89 10.00 -3.69
N LEU A 153 -8.99 9.18 -3.16
CA LEU A 153 -8.40 9.33 -1.83
C LEU A 153 -6.97 8.76 -1.83
N ARG A 154 -6.23 9.01 -0.74
CA ARG A 154 -4.91 8.42 -0.52
C ARG A 154 -5.03 7.31 0.50
N ALA A 155 -4.84 6.07 0.07
CA ALA A 155 -4.89 4.89 0.91
C ALA A 155 -3.49 4.50 1.35
N PHE A 156 -3.32 4.08 2.61
CA PHE A 156 -2.05 3.54 3.06
C PHE A 156 -1.73 2.23 2.35
N VAL A 157 -0.44 1.99 2.14
CA VAL A 157 0.09 0.75 1.58
C VAL A 157 0.69 -0.05 2.72
N VAL A 158 0.20 -1.27 2.92
CA VAL A 158 0.67 -2.17 3.98
C VAL A 158 0.95 -3.56 3.41
N PRO A 159 1.92 -4.29 3.97
CA PRO A 159 2.12 -5.69 3.62
C PRO A 159 0.99 -6.56 4.20
N ALA A 160 0.71 -7.70 3.55
CA ALA A 160 -0.24 -8.70 4.03
C ALA A 160 0.28 -9.51 5.23
N GLU A 161 0.71 -8.81 6.28
CA GLU A 161 1.20 -9.37 7.53
C GLU A 161 0.22 -9.07 8.67
N SER A 162 0.34 -9.81 9.78
CA SER A 162 -0.46 -9.60 10.99
C SER A 162 -1.96 -9.49 10.67
N TYR A 163 -2.61 -8.38 11.03
CA TYR A 163 -4.03 -8.09 10.78
C TYR A 163 -4.45 -8.14 9.30
N PHE A 164 -3.52 -7.93 8.36
CA PHE A 164 -3.83 -7.89 6.94
C PHE A 164 -3.62 -9.23 6.22
N SER A 165 -3.13 -10.26 6.91
CA SER A 165 -2.89 -11.59 6.34
C SER A 165 -4.15 -12.24 5.72
N THR A 166 -5.33 -11.96 6.28
CA THR A 166 -6.61 -12.50 5.77
C THR A 166 -7.30 -11.60 4.74
N TRP A 167 -6.80 -10.38 4.57
CA TRP A 167 -7.36 -9.35 3.69
C TRP A 167 -6.52 -9.12 2.44
N GLY A 168 -5.23 -9.41 2.52
CA GLY A 168 -4.25 -9.29 1.47
C GLY A 168 -4.28 -10.44 0.46
N PRO A 169 -3.44 -10.34 -0.58
CA PRO A 169 -3.22 -11.43 -1.52
C PRO A 169 -2.64 -12.65 -0.80
N THR A 170 -2.90 -13.85 -1.33
CA THR A 170 -2.18 -15.05 -0.91
C THR A 170 -0.69 -14.87 -1.16
N SER A 171 0.14 -15.36 -0.22
CA SER A 171 1.59 -15.25 -0.32
C SER A 171 2.10 -15.95 -1.58
N VAL A 172 2.84 -15.20 -2.40
CA VAL A 172 3.58 -15.73 -3.54
C VAL A 172 5.05 -15.64 -3.18
N PRO A 173 5.77 -16.77 -3.03
CA PRO A 173 7.20 -16.76 -2.76
C PRO A 173 7.95 -15.95 -3.84
N ALA A 174 8.99 -15.21 -3.45
CA ALA A 174 9.91 -14.66 -4.43
C ALA A 174 10.46 -15.78 -5.33
N ALA A 175 10.62 -15.49 -6.63
CA ALA A 175 11.25 -16.42 -7.54
C ALA A 175 12.64 -16.81 -7.00
N PRO A 176 13.02 -18.11 -7.04
CA PRO A 176 14.32 -18.55 -6.54
C PRO A 176 15.44 -17.83 -7.30
N GLY A 177 16.22 -17.00 -6.60
CA GLY A 177 17.30 -16.24 -7.24
C GLY A 177 17.95 -15.10 -6.44
N THR A 178 17.49 -14.73 -5.24
CA THR A 178 18.20 -13.73 -4.41
C THR A 178 18.39 -14.20 -2.96
N THR A 179 19.32 -15.12 -2.77
CA THR A 179 19.99 -15.31 -1.48
C THR A 179 20.54 -13.95 -0.99
N PRO A 180 20.24 -13.52 0.26
CA PRO A 180 20.91 -12.36 0.81
C PRO A 180 22.40 -12.70 1.01
N SER A 181 23.29 -11.95 0.35
CA SER A 181 24.71 -12.01 0.64
C SER A 181 24.98 -11.56 2.07
N GLY A 182 25.57 -12.46 2.85
CA GLY A 182 26.55 -12.16 3.88
C GLY A 182 26.07 -11.44 5.12
N SER A 183 25.70 -12.21 6.15
CA SER A 183 25.99 -11.81 7.52
C SER A 183 27.50 -11.91 7.74
N SER A 184 28.22 -10.78 7.70
CA SER A 184 29.62 -10.71 8.10
C SER A 184 29.71 -10.55 9.61
N SER A 185 29.94 -11.66 10.31
CA SER A 185 30.49 -11.69 11.67
C SER A 185 32.02 -11.44 11.59
N PRO A 186 32.64 -10.67 12.50
CA PRO A 186 34.05 -10.33 12.40
C PRO A 186 34.91 -11.50 12.88
N SER A 187 35.88 -11.94 12.08
CA SER A 187 36.93 -12.86 12.54
C SER A 187 38.26 -12.14 12.62
N ALA A 188 38.91 -12.37 13.75
CA ALA A 188 40.12 -11.73 14.23
C ALA A 188 41.37 -12.04 13.38
N SER A 189 42.33 -11.16 13.58
CA SER A 189 43.75 -11.18 13.25
C SER A 189 44.40 -12.55 13.07
N GLU A 190 45.34 -12.65 12.13
CA GLU A 190 46.71 -13.05 12.46
C GLU A 190 47.71 -12.57 11.41
N SER A 191 48.84 -12.09 11.92
CA SER A 191 49.98 -11.51 11.22
C SER A 191 51.00 -12.61 10.97
N SER A 192 51.57 -12.69 9.76
CA SER A 192 52.76 -13.52 9.52
C SER A 192 53.74 -12.79 8.60
N SER A 193 54.73 -12.18 9.23
CA SER A 193 56.00 -11.81 8.61
C SER A 193 56.87 -13.05 8.45
N GLN A 194 57.43 -13.29 7.26
CA GLN A 194 58.80 -13.79 7.11
C GLN A 194 59.28 -13.68 5.65
N SER A 195 60.35 -12.90 5.49
CA SER A 195 61.20 -12.83 4.30
C SER A 195 62.12 -14.06 4.20
N ALA A 196 62.37 -14.53 2.98
CA ALA A 196 63.66 -15.04 2.53
C ALA A 196 63.71 -15.12 0.99
N ASP A 197 64.57 -14.31 0.38
CA ASP A 197 65.16 -14.45 -0.97
C ASP A 197 66.53 -15.19 -0.84
N PRO A 198 67.29 -15.52 -1.91
CA PRO A 198 66.95 -15.81 -3.32
C PRO A 198 67.72 -17.05 -3.87
N ALA A 199 67.42 -17.54 -5.08
CA ALA A 199 68.41 -18.23 -5.92
C ALA A 199 68.05 -18.22 -7.42
N SER A 200 69.04 -17.84 -8.22
CA SER A 200 69.05 -17.61 -9.67
C SER A 200 68.81 -18.84 -10.56
N GLY A 201 68.24 -18.60 -11.74
CA GLY A 201 68.22 -19.54 -12.86
C GLY A 201 67.89 -18.84 -14.18
N THR A 202 68.93 -18.53 -14.94
CA THR A 202 68.95 -17.87 -16.26
C THR A 202 68.27 -18.68 -17.37
N GLY A 203 67.60 -17.97 -18.30
CA GLY A 203 67.12 -18.50 -19.58
C GLY A 203 66.52 -17.40 -20.46
N GLU A 204 67.35 -16.77 -21.28
CA GLU A 204 66.99 -15.80 -22.31
C GLU A 204 66.36 -16.44 -23.56
N ALA A 205 65.77 -15.56 -24.39
CA ALA A 205 65.45 -15.66 -25.82
C ALA A 205 64.14 -16.38 -26.18
N SER A 206 63.35 -15.96 -27.17
CA SER A 206 63.30 -14.81 -28.09
C SER A 206 62.08 -15.08 -28.98
N GLY A 207 61.40 -14.05 -29.50
CA GLY A 207 60.53 -14.20 -30.68
C GLY A 207 59.17 -13.51 -30.60
N SER A 208 59.16 -12.19 -30.80
CA SER A 208 58.14 -11.52 -31.64
C SER A 208 58.81 -11.29 -33.02
N PRO A 209 58.09 -11.29 -34.16
CA PRO A 209 57.45 -10.04 -34.57
C PRO A 209 56.17 -10.16 -35.45
N SER A 210 55.39 -9.08 -35.40
CA SER A 210 54.79 -8.33 -36.52
C SER A 210 53.80 -8.96 -37.50
N GLY A 211 52.69 -8.24 -37.70
CA GLY A 211 51.86 -8.31 -38.91
C GLY A 211 50.76 -7.23 -38.90
N GLU A 212 51.09 -6.06 -39.44
CA GLU A 212 50.29 -4.82 -39.53
C GLU A 212 49.11 -4.87 -40.52
N ALA A 213 48.06 -4.08 -40.17
CA ALA A 213 47.23 -3.17 -40.98
C ALA A 213 46.68 -3.58 -42.37
N SER A 214 45.38 -3.37 -42.62
CA SER A 214 44.86 -2.13 -43.23
C SER A 214 43.37 -2.24 -43.68
N ALA A 215 42.78 -1.08 -43.90
CA ALA A 215 41.37 -0.69 -43.99
C ALA A 215 40.58 -1.10 -45.27
N SER A 216 39.24 -1.04 -45.22
CA SER A 216 38.41 -0.02 -45.93
C SER A 216 36.92 -0.36 -46.01
N GLN A 217 36.12 0.71 -46.13
CA GLN A 217 34.66 0.81 -46.19
C GLN A 217 34.03 0.28 -47.49
N SER A 218 32.76 -0.17 -47.42
CA SER A 218 31.58 0.38 -48.12
C SER A 218 30.51 -0.67 -48.44
N GLU A 219 29.25 -0.25 -48.30
CA GLU A 219 28.14 -0.39 -49.28
C GLU A 219 26.79 -0.89 -48.72
N SER A 220 25.89 0.11 -48.59
CA SER A 220 24.51 0.23 -49.08
C SER A 220 23.40 -0.82 -48.83
N ALA A 221 22.20 -0.25 -48.65
CA ALA A 221 20.90 -0.79 -48.26
C ALA A 221 20.22 -1.74 -49.26
N PRO A 222 19.05 -2.28 -48.86
CA PRO A 222 17.92 -2.33 -49.79
C PRO A 222 16.63 -1.74 -49.19
N ALA A 223 15.90 -1.01 -50.04
CA ALA A 223 14.48 -0.71 -49.90
C ALA A 223 13.70 -1.67 -50.81
N GLY A 224 12.52 -2.13 -50.37
CA GLY A 224 11.62 -2.94 -51.17
C GLY A 224 10.19 -2.96 -50.61
N HIS A 225 9.29 -2.35 -51.41
CA HIS A 225 7.82 -2.33 -51.42
C HIS A 225 7.07 -1.36 -50.49
#